data_AF-A0A968SAM9-F1
#
_entry.id   AF-A0A968SAM9-F1
#
_cell.length_a   1.000
_cell.length_b   1.000
_cell.length_c   1.000
_cell.angle_alpha   90.00
_cell.angle_beta   90.00
_cell.angle_gamma   90.00
#
_symmetry.space_group_name_H-M   'P 1'
#
loop_
_entity.id
_entity.type
_entity.pdbx_description
1 polymer ?
#
loop_
_entity_poly.entity_id
_entity_poly.type
_entity_poly.pdbx_seq_one_letter_code
_entity_poly.pdbx_strand_id
1 'polypeptide(L)'
;SNTDEYIGLPSGFLLAGSTNVISTLWSVRSDATALFMIKFHEQLKKQPNLALTLKQTQLWLRDSTIQDLRDWLATAQINDRMRREIDKYFQQEQQKPDNTQGENTKIYASPYFWAAFCVIGRGA
;
A
#
# COMPACT_ATOMS: atom_id res chain seq x y z
N SER A 1 -4.29 9.92 -38.43
CA SER A 1 -4.22 11.04 -37.48
C SER A 1 -5.34 10.85 -36.47
N ASN A 2 -5.03 10.37 -35.26
CA ASN A 2 -5.93 10.39 -34.10
C ASN A 2 -5.08 10.09 -32.86
N THR A 3 -4.39 11.11 -32.38
CA THR A 3 -3.79 11.12 -31.05
C THR A 3 -4.88 11.57 -30.08
N ASP A 4 -5.56 10.60 -29.48
CA ASP A 4 -6.37 10.85 -28.28
C ASP A 4 -5.40 11.18 -27.15
N GLU A 5 -5.16 12.48 -26.99
CA GLU A 5 -4.34 13.08 -25.96
C GLU A 5 -5.08 12.94 -24.63
N TYR A 6 -4.83 11.81 -23.96
CA TYR A 6 -5.32 11.55 -22.61
C TYR A 6 -4.57 12.46 -21.63
N ILE A 7 -5.00 13.72 -21.54
CA ILE A 7 -4.64 14.63 -20.45
C ILE A 7 -5.38 14.14 -19.21
N GLY A 8 -4.91 13.01 -18.67
CA GLY A 8 -5.40 12.46 -17.42
C GLY A 8 -5.00 13.37 -16.26
N LEU A 9 -5.92 13.57 -15.34
CA LEU A 9 -5.78 14.20 -14.01
C LEU A 9 -4.36 14.25 -13.37
N PRO A 10 -3.49 13.22 -13.43
CA PRO A 10 -2.11 13.34 -12.96
C PRO A 10 -1.30 14.51 -13.56
N SER A 11 -1.55 14.91 -14.81
CA SER A 11 -0.84 16.02 -15.47
C SER A 11 -1.14 17.39 -14.85
N GLY A 12 -2.35 17.58 -14.29
CA GLY A 12 -2.72 18.80 -13.59
C GLY A 12 -2.00 18.97 -12.24
N PHE A 13 -1.73 17.87 -11.53
CA PHE A 13 -1.00 17.89 -10.26
C PHE A 13 0.51 18.10 -10.43
N LEU A 14 1.09 17.71 -11.57
CA LEU A 14 2.47 18.01 -11.95
C LEU A 14 2.69 19.50 -12.27
N LEU A 15 1.71 20.17 -12.90
CA LEU A 15 1.81 21.59 -13.23
C LEU A 15 1.67 22.50 -11.99
N ALA A 16 1.00 22.02 -10.93
CA ALA A 16 0.82 22.73 -9.67
C ALA A 16 2.00 22.62 -8.69
N GLY A 17 3.12 22.01 -9.09
CA GLY A 17 4.35 21.93 -8.28
C GLY A 17 4.46 20.71 -7.36
N SER A 18 3.58 19.71 -7.50
CA SER A 18 3.70 18.45 -6.75
C SER A 18 4.68 17.51 -7.46
N THR A 19 5.75 17.11 -6.78
CA THR A 19 6.83 16.36 -7.42
C THR A 19 6.43 14.93 -7.78
N ASN A 20 5.48 14.30 -7.08
CA ASN A 20 5.11 12.89 -7.29
C ASN A 20 3.64 12.59 -6.96
N VAL A 21 2.97 11.82 -7.81
CA VAL A 21 1.59 11.33 -7.60
C VAL A 21 1.60 9.80 -7.52
N ILE A 22 0.98 9.25 -6.47
CA ILE A 22 0.74 7.80 -6.33
C ILE A 22 -0.70 7.55 -6.76
N SER A 23 -0.89 6.74 -7.80
CA SER A 23 -2.21 6.34 -8.28
C SER A 23 -2.42 4.83 -8.08
N THR A 24 -3.65 4.43 -7.83
CA THR A 24 -4.10 3.03 -7.81
C THR A 24 -4.83 2.71 -9.10
N LEU A 25 -4.37 1.74 -9.88
CA LEU A 25 -4.99 1.36 -11.17
C LEU A 25 -6.40 0.72 -11.03
N TRP A 26 -6.76 0.19 -9.87
CA TRP A 26 -8.10 -0.34 -9.56
C TRP A 26 -8.46 -0.07 -8.09
N SER A 27 -9.74 -0.21 -7.73
CA SER A 27 -10.20 -0.09 -6.35
C SER A 27 -9.55 -1.18 -5.48
N VAL A 28 -8.56 -0.80 -4.67
CA VAL A 28 -7.93 -1.64 -3.66
C VAL A 28 -8.73 -1.45 -2.37
N ARG A 29 -8.98 -2.54 -1.63
CA ARG A 29 -9.64 -2.46 -0.32
C ARG A 29 -8.96 -1.40 0.57
N SER A 30 -9.77 -0.63 1.28
CA SER A 30 -9.31 0.57 2.01
C SER A 30 -8.28 0.25 3.10
N ASP A 31 -8.32 -0.95 3.67
CA ASP A 31 -7.36 -1.47 4.65
C ASP A 31 -5.96 -1.67 4.05
N ALA A 32 -5.85 -2.40 2.93
CA ALA A 32 -4.58 -2.62 2.25
C ALA A 32 -3.95 -1.30 1.75
N THR A 33 -4.79 -0.39 1.24
CA THR A 33 -4.33 0.94 0.81
C THR A 33 -3.80 1.78 1.97
N ALA A 34 -4.50 1.78 3.11
CA ALA A 34 -4.05 2.50 4.29
C ALA A 34 -2.70 1.96 4.80
N LEU A 35 -2.57 0.64 4.93
CA LEU A 35 -1.32 0.00 5.34
C LEU A 35 -0.17 0.33 4.38
N PHE A 36 -0.42 0.23 3.07
CA PHE A 36 0.55 0.56 2.03
C PHE A 36 1.03 2.01 2.15
N MET A 37 0.10 2.97 2.22
CA MET A 37 0.44 4.40 2.26
C MET A 37 1.21 4.78 3.51
N ILE A 38 0.81 4.28 4.68
CA ILE A 38 1.52 4.55 5.94
C ILE A 38 2.96 4.02 5.84
N LYS A 39 3.14 2.76 5.39
CA LYS A 39 4.46 2.16 5.22
C LYS A 39 5.30 2.88 4.18
N PHE A 40 4.70 3.25 3.05
CA PHE A 40 5.37 3.98 1.97
C PHE A 40 5.90 5.33 2.47
N HIS A 41 5.09 6.10 3.21
CA HIS A 41 5.53 7.36 3.79
C HIS A 41 6.63 7.18 4.85
N GLU A 42 6.56 6.13 5.66
CA GLU A 42 7.65 5.78 6.60
C GLU A 42 8.96 5.46 5.88
N GLN A 43 8.91 4.71 4.79
CA GLN A 43 10.09 4.36 3.99
C GLN A 43 10.64 5.55 3.20
N LEU A 44 9.76 6.39 2.63
CA LEU A 44 10.17 7.58 1.87
C LEU A 44 10.96 8.58 2.72
N LYS A 45 10.60 8.73 3.99
CA LYS A 45 11.34 9.57 4.96
C LYS A 45 12.78 9.07 5.19
N LYS A 46 13.03 7.78 5.01
CA LYS A 46 14.35 7.16 5.20
C LYS A 46 15.15 7.09 3.89
N GLN A 47 14.45 6.90 2.76
CA GLN A 47 15.04 6.74 1.44
C GLN A 47 14.23 7.54 0.42
N PRO A 48 14.71 8.72 -0.03
CA PRO A 48 13.95 9.58 -0.94
C PRO A 48 13.82 9.03 -2.38
N ASN A 49 14.39 7.86 -2.68
CA ASN A 49 14.21 7.21 -3.97
C ASN A 49 12.84 6.52 -4.04
N LEU A 50 11.93 7.10 -4.82
CA LEU A 50 10.54 6.64 -4.93
C LEU A 50 10.40 5.25 -5.56
N ALA A 51 11.18 4.95 -6.59
CA ALA A 51 11.11 3.64 -7.26
C ALA A 51 11.53 2.53 -6.30
N LEU A 52 12.60 2.77 -5.52
CA LEU A 52 13.05 1.83 -4.50
C LEU A 52 12.06 1.73 -3.34
N THR A 53 11.51 2.85 -2.87
CA THR A 53 10.49 2.90 -1.82
C THR A 53 9.23 2.13 -2.23
N LEU A 54 8.75 2.34 -3.46
CA LEU A 54 7.58 1.65 -4.00
C LEU A 54 7.82 0.15 -4.02
N LYS A 55 8.94 -0.30 -4.61
CA LYS A 55 9.29 -1.71 -4.68
C LYS A 55 9.39 -2.34 -3.29
N GLN A 56 10.04 -1.67 -2.34
CA GLN A 56 10.17 -2.16 -0.96
C GLN A 56 8.81 -2.25 -0.26
N THR A 57 7.93 -1.27 -0.45
CA THR A 57 6.59 -1.28 0.16
C THR A 57 5.72 -2.39 -0.44
N GLN A 58 5.78 -2.60 -1.76
CA GLN A 58 5.08 -3.69 -2.45
C GLN A 58 5.54 -5.07 -1.95
N LEU A 59 6.85 -5.28 -1.85
CA LEU A 59 7.43 -6.52 -1.33
C LEU A 59 7.03 -6.74 0.13
N TRP A 60 7.11 -5.69 0.96
CA TRP A 60 6.68 -5.77 2.35
C TRP A 60 5.23 -6.19 2.47
N LEU A 61 4.30 -5.54 1.75
CA LEU A 61 2.88 -5.86 1.85
C LEU A 61 2.58 -7.28 1.35
N ARG A 62 3.24 -7.71 0.27
CA ARG A 62 3.09 -9.06 -0.30
C ARG A 62 3.58 -10.16 0.65
N ASP A 63 4.74 -9.93 1.27
CA ASP A 63 5.44 -10.97 2.01
C ASP A 63 5.08 -11.01 3.50
N SER A 64 4.46 -9.94 4.03
CA SER A 64 4.06 -9.85 5.43
C SER A 64 2.96 -10.84 5.78
N THR A 65 3.17 -11.54 6.89
CA THR A 65 2.16 -12.34 7.56
C THR A 65 1.24 -11.45 8.42
N ILE A 66 0.14 -12.00 8.90
CA ILE A 66 -0.71 -11.29 9.87
C ILE A 66 0.08 -10.90 11.12
N GLN A 67 0.99 -11.78 11.58
CA GLN A 67 1.86 -11.47 12.72
C GLN A 67 2.79 -10.28 12.43
N ASP A 68 3.47 -10.27 11.28
CA ASP A 68 4.36 -9.16 10.90
C ASP A 68 3.60 -7.83 10.82
N LEU A 69 2.35 -7.87 10.33
CA LEU A 69 1.50 -6.69 10.23
C LEU A 69 1.06 -6.20 11.62
N ARG A 70 0.75 -7.09 12.55
CA ARG A 70 0.44 -6.74 13.96
C ARG A 70 1.64 -6.11 14.66
N ASP A 71 2.80 -6.70 14.51
CA ASP A 71 4.03 -6.20 15.13
C ASP A 71 4.40 -4.82 14.58
N TRP A 72 4.26 -4.63 13.27
CA TRP A 72 4.44 -3.30 12.68
C TRP A 72 3.36 -2.31 13.15
N LEU A 73 2.08 -2.70 13.18
CA LEU A 73 1.00 -1.86 13.67
C LEU A 73 1.24 -1.40 15.09
N ALA A 74 1.86 -2.23 15.94
CA ALA A 74 2.21 -1.87 17.31
C ALA A 74 3.09 -0.61 17.37
N THR A 75 4.03 -0.49 16.42
CA THR A 75 5.01 0.61 16.31
C THR A 75 4.54 1.78 15.47
N ALA A 76 3.56 1.57 14.58
CA ALA A 76 3.06 2.60 13.67
C ALA A 76 2.31 3.71 14.41
N GLN A 77 2.54 4.96 13.98
CA GLN A 77 1.89 6.16 14.52
C GLN A 77 0.48 6.31 13.94
N ILE A 78 -0.45 5.48 14.42
CA ILE A 78 -1.85 5.46 13.99
C ILE A 78 -2.79 5.59 15.19
N ASN A 79 -3.98 6.13 14.96
CA ASN A 79 -4.98 6.24 16.03
C ASN A 79 -5.50 4.86 16.47
N ASP A 80 -5.90 4.75 17.73
CA ASP A 80 -6.32 3.48 18.33
C ASP A 80 -7.59 2.89 17.71
N ARG A 81 -8.47 3.74 17.18
CA ARG A 81 -9.70 3.28 16.52
C ARG A 81 -9.36 2.48 15.27
N MET A 82 -8.52 3.03 14.40
CA MET A 82 -8.08 2.38 13.17
C MET A 82 -7.29 1.11 13.46
N ARG A 83 -6.41 1.15 14.48
CA ARG A 83 -5.67 -0.03 14.94
C ARG A 83 -6.59 -1.19 15.32
N ARG A 84 -7.64 -0.92 16.11
CA ARG A 84 -8.62 -1.94 16.51
C ARG A 84 -9.41 -2.51 15.34
N GLU A 85 -9.80 -1.68 14.37
CA GLU A 85 -10.54 -2.15 13.19
C GLU A 85 -9.67 -3.05 12.30
N ILE A 86 -8.40 -2.71 12.10
CA ILE A 86 -7.46 -3.56 11.35
C ILE A 86 -7.20 -4.87 12.10
N ASP A 87 -7.02 -4.82 13.43
CA ASP A 87 -6.78 -6.03 14.21
C ASP A 87 -7.99 -6.98 14.23
N LYS A 88 -9.22 -6.45 14.31
CA LYS A 88 -10.45 -7.24 14.13
C LYS A 88 -10.49 -7.93 12.77
N TYR A 89 -10.11 -7.22 11.71
CA TYR A 89 -10.05 -7.80 10.37
C TYR A 89 -9.03 -8.95 10.31
N PHE A 90 -7.85 -8.76 10.88
CA PHE A 90 -6.83 -9.81 10.97
C PHE A 90 -7.31 -11.03 11.74
N GLN A 91 -8.01 -10.85 12.86
CA GLN A 91 -8.62 -11.95 13.61
C GLN A 91 -9.65 -12.71 12.78
N GLN A 92 -10.47 -12.02 11.99
CA GLN A 92 -11.45 -12.66 11.10
C GLN A 92 -10.77 -13.49 10.01
N GLU A 93 -9.71 -12.97 9.38
CA GLU A 93 -8.94 -13.71 8.37
C GLU A 93 -8.21 -14.92 8.97
N GLN A 94 -7.73 -14.83 10.22
CA GLN A 94 -7.13 -15.95 10.95
C GLN A 94 -8.12 -17.08 11.23
N GLN A 95 -9.37 -16.75 11.53
CA GLN A 95 -10.41 -17.70 11.95
C GLN A 95 -11.18 -18.33 10.77
N LYS A 96 -10.81 -18.03 9.52
CA LYS A 96 -11.50 -18.63 8.37
C LYS A 96 -11.24 -20.14 8.30
N PRO A 97 -12.24 -20.96 7.96
CA PRO A 97 -12.11 -22.43 7.95
C PRO A 97 -11.06 -22.96 6.96
N ASP A 98 -10.78 -22.21 5.91
CA ASP A 98 -9.78 -22.52 4.87
C ASP A 98 -8.36 -22.10 5.25
N ASN A 99 -8.19 -21.35 6.36
CA ASN A 99 -6.91 -20.84 6.79
C ASN A 99 -6.19 -21.85 7.71
N THR A 100 -5.24 -22.60 7.13
CA THR A 100 -4.38 -23.54 7.86
C THR A 100 -3.11 -22.91 8.43
N GLN A 101 -2.82 -21.65 8.05
CA GLN A 101 -1.57 -20.96 8.41
C GLN A 101 -1.73 -20.00 9.60
N GLY A 102 -2.96 -19.70 10.01
CA GLY A 102 -3.27 -18.89 11.20
C GLY A 102 -2.58 -17.53 11.17
N GLU A 103 -1.65 -17.27 12.08
CA GLU A 103 -0.92 -16.00 12.15
C GLU A 103 0.13 -15.82 11.06
N ASN A 104 0.59 -16.93 10.46
CA ASN A 104 1.55 -16.93 9.35
C ASN A 104 0.89 -16.67 7.98
N THR A 105 -0.42 -16.45 7.94
CA THR A 105 -1.17 -16.22 6.70
C THR A 105 -0.77 -14.90 6.06
N LYS A 106 -0.50 -14.93 4.75
CA LYS A 106 -0.20 -13.74 3.96
C LYS A 106 -1.44 -13.22 3.26
N ILE A 107 -2.26 -12.47 3.99
CA ILE A 107 -3.57 -11.97 3.53
C ILE A 107 -3.48 -11.01 2.33
N TYR A 108 -2.30 -10.40 2.10
CA TYR A 108 -2.05 -9.48 1.00
C TYR A 108 -1.06 -10.01 -0.05
N ALA A 109 -0.80 -11.32 -0.09
CA ALA A 109 0.11 -11.93 -1.06
C ALA A 109 -0.36 -11.75 -2.53
N SER A 110 -1.68 -11.71 -2.74
CA SER A 110 -2.25 -11.55 -4.08
C SER A 110 -1.84 -10.21 -4.70
N PRO A 111 -1.42 -10.20 -5.99
CA PRO A 111 -1.05 -8.98 -6.71
C PRO A 111 -2.17 -7.93 -6.75
N TYR A 112 -3.43 -8.35 -6.54
CA TYR A 112 -4.57 -7.44 -6.42
C TYR A 112 -4.32 -6.30 -5.41
N PHE A 113 -3.61 -6.57 -4.31
CA PHE A 113 -3.43 -5.61 -3.21
C PHE A 113 -2.27 -4.64 -3.39
N TRP A 114 -1.25 -4.97 -4.19
CA TRP A 114 0.00 -4.20 -4.24
C TRP A 114 0.44 -3.83 -5.67
N ALA A 115 0.03 -4.58 -6.69
CA ALA A 115 0.43 -4.32 -8.07
C ALA A 115 -0.29 -3.10 -8.69
N ALA A 116 -1.36 -2.63 -8.05
CA ALA A 116 -2.13 -1.46 -8.48
C ALA A 116 -1.36 -0.15 -8.34
N PHE A 117 -0.35 -0.10 -7.46
CA PHE A 117 0.37 1.12 -7.16
C PHE A 117 1.46 1.37 -8.21
N CYS A 118 1.31 2.47 -8.96
CA CYS A 118 2.33 2.99 -9.86
C CYS A 118 2.69 4.41 -9.46
N VAL A 119 4.00 4.71 -9.45
CA VAL A 119 4.50 6.08 -9.31
C VAL A 119 4.57 6.68 -10.71
N ILE A 120 3.90 7.81 -10.90
CA ILE A 120 4.03 8.63 -12.12
C ILE A 120 4.74 9.92 -11.69
N GLY A 121 5.98 10.09 -12.14
CA GLY A 121 6.83 11.25 -11.85
C GLY A 121 8.05 11.26 -12.75
N ARG A 122 8.60 12.46 -13.04
CA ARG A 122 9.88 12.57 -13.75
C ARG A 122 10.97 12.02 -12.82
N GLY A 123 11.55 10.89 -13.19
CA GLY A 123 12.72 10.35 -12.52
C GLY A 123 13.90 11.30 -12.74
N ALA A 124 14.46 11.79 -11.63
CA ALA A 124 15.72 12.53 -11.49
C ALA A 124 15.88 13.79 -12.36
#